data_AF-A0A522UR33-F1
#
_entry.id   AF-A0A522UR33-F1
#
_cell.length_a   1.000
_cell.length_b   1.000
_cell.length_c   1.000
_cell.angle_alpha   90.00
_cell.angle_beta   90.00
_cell.angle_gamma   90.00
#
_symmetry.space_group_name_H-M   'P 1'
#
loop_
_entity.id
_entity.type
_entity.pdbx_description
1 polymer ?
#
loop_
_entity_poly.entity_id
_entity_poly.type
_entity_poly.pdbx_seq_one_letter_code
_entity_poly.pdbx_strand_id
1 'polypeptide(L)'
;MMTTAPVYRYIRTSLILIILLVSGLYLLRPVMDYDFFWHLRTGQWIWENQQLLNRDIFSYTTPALTTLWEQIILTSYWLSQVLYHLCWSSGGAFGIIILRICLVAGLIYF
;
A
#
# COMPACT_ATOMS: atom_id res chain seq x y z
N MET A 1 14.70 43.91 13.35
CA MET A 1 14.60 42.51 12.89
C MET A 1 13.19 42.00 13.19
N MET A 2 12.27 42.10 12.23
CA MET A 2 10.93 41.50 12.35
C MET A 2 11.07 39.98 12.19
N THR A 3 10.59 39.23 13.18
CA THR A 3 10.62 37.77 13.17
C THR A 3 9.65 37.28 12.09
N THR A 4 10.16 36.80 10.96
CA THR A 4 9.38 36.22 9.85
C THR A 4 8.94 34.78 10.14
N ALA A 5 9.40 34.21 11.27
CA ALA A 5 9.09 32.87 11.76
C ALA A 5 7.59 32.48 11.76
N PRO A 6 6.62 33.33 12.18
CA PRO A 6 5.21 32.95 12.16
C PRO A 6 4.66 32.84 10.73
N VAL A 7 5.08 33.72 9.82
CA VAL A 7 4.62 33.73 8.42
C VAL A 7 5.07 32.44 7.70
N TYR A 8 6.34 32.06 7.86
CA TYR A 8 6.84 30.79 7.28
C TYR A 8 6.14 29.56 7.85
N ARG A 9 5.77 29.58 9.14
CA ARG A 9 5.02 28.49 9.76
C ARG A 9 3.63 28.34 9.13
N TYR A 10 2.89 29.43 8.95
CA TYR A 10 1.56 29.38 8.33
C TYR A 10 1.63 28.93 6.87
N ILE A 11 2.59 29.45 6.10
CA ILE A 11 2.79 29.03 4.70
C ILE A 11 3.08 27.54 4.63
N ARG A 12 4.02 27.03 5.45
CA ARG A 12 4.37 25.61 5.50
C ARG A 12 3.16 24.74 5.84
N THR A 13 2.40 25.11 6.87
CA THR A 13 1.20 24.36 7.27
C THR A 13 0.16 24.36 6.15
N SER A 14 -0.12 25.51 5.52
CA SER A 14 -1.05 25.59 4.40
C SER A 14 -0.61 24.72 3.22
N LEU A 15 0.68 24.71 2.88
CA LEU A 15 1.21 23.86 1.81
C LEU A 15 1.03 22.37 2.13
N ILE A 16 1.37 21.94 3.36
CA ILE A 16 1.16 20.56 3.80
C ILE A 16 -0.32 20.16 3.68
N LEU A 17 -1.23 21.02 4.16
CA LEU A 17 -2.67 20.75 4.10
C LEU A 17 -3.18 20.66 2.65
N ILE A 18 -2.68 21.52 1.74
CA ILE A 18 -3.02 21.48 0.32
C ILE A 18 -2.53 20.18 -0.32
N ILE A 19 -1.28 19.78 -0.05
CA ILE A 19 -0.71 18.53 -0.59
C ILE A 19 -1.52 17.34 -0.06
N LEU A 20 -1.80 17.28 1.25
CA LEU A 20 -2.62 16.22 1.85
C LEU A 20 -4.02 16.14 1.22
N LEU A 21 -4.67 17.29 1.01
CA LEU A 21 -5.99 17.35 0.39
C LEU A 21 -5.96 16.82 -1.05
N VAL A 22 -5.03 17.32 -1.88
CA VAL A 22 -4.93 16.92 -3.29
C VAL A 22 -4.57 15.45 -3.41
N SER A 23 -3.59 14.96 -2.63
CA SER A 23 -3.23 13.55 -2.58
C SER A 23 -4.39 12.69 -2.10
N GLY A 24 -5.09 13.10 -1.05
CA GLY A 24 -6.27 12.39 -0.53
C GLY A 24 -7.37 12.23 -1.58
N LEU A 25 -7.73 13.32 -2.27
CA LEU A 25 -8.72 13.30 -3.36
C LEU A 25 -8.30 12.40 -4.52
N TYR A 26 -7.01 12.39 -4.88
CA TYR A 26 -6.48 11.50 -5.91
C TYR A 26 -6.58 10.01 -5.52
N LEU A 27 -6.31 9.69 -4.24
CA LEU A 27 -6.31 8.32 -3.73
C LEU A 27 -7.70 7.71 -3.54
N LEU A 28 -8.78 8.50 -3.60
CA LEU A 28 -10.16 7.98 -3.60
C LEU A 28 -10.49 7.12 -4.82
N ARG A 29 -9.66 7.21 -5.87
CA ARG A 29 -9.81 6.37 -7.07
C ARG A 29 -9.55 4.90 -6.75
N PRO A 30 -10.28 3.98 -7.42
CA PRO A 30 -10.04 2.55 -7.27
C PRO A 30 -8.60 2.18 -7.67
N VAL A 31 -8.12 1.08 -7.11
CA VAL A 31 -6.81 0.52 -7.50
C VAL A 31 -6.95 -0.06 -8.89
N MET A 32 -6.13 0.44 -9.83
CA MET A 32 -6.15 0.04 -11.25
C MET A 32 -5.00 -0.91 -11.61
N ASP A 33 -4.32 -1.44 -10.60
CA ASP A 33 -3.22 -2.38 -10.78
C ASP A 33 -3.76 -3.81 -11.01
N TYR A 34 -3.31 -4.46 -12.09
CA TYR A 34 -3.79 -5.79 -12.46
C TYR A 34 -3.36 -6.88 -11.46
N ASP A 35 -2.18 -6.72 -10.86
CA ASP A 35 -1.63 -7.67 -9.90
C ASP A 35 -2.14 -7.42 -8.47
N PHE A 36 -2.91 -6.35 -8.26
CA PHE A 36 -3.51 -6.04 -6.95
C PHE A 36 -4.25 -7.24 -6.36
N PHE A 37 -5.06 -7.94 -7.15
CA PHE A 37 -5.81 -9.09 -6.68
C PHE A 37 -4.91 -10.28 -6.37
N TRP A 38 -3.80 -10.44 -7.10
CA TRP A 38 -2.78 -11.43 -6.76
C TRP A 38 -2.17 -11.11 -5.40
N HIS A 39 -1.74 -9.87 -5.15
CA HIS A 39 -1.23 -9.47 -3.83
C HIS A 39 -2.25 -9.68 -2.70
N LEU A 40 -3.51 -9.33 -2.96
CA LEU A 40 -4.58 -9.49 -1.98
C LEU A 40 -4.82 -10.96 -1.62
N ARG A 41 -4.88 -11.84 -2.62
CA ARG A 41 -5.09 -13.28 -2.43
C ARG A 41 -3.88 -13.96 -1.80
N THR A 42 -2.67 -13.54 -2.18
CA THR A 42 -1.42 -13.99 -1.56
C THR A 42 -1.39 -13.60 -0.08
N GLY A 43 -1.78 -12.37 0.26
CA GLY A 43 -1.87 -11.91 1.64
C GLY A 43 -2.86 -12.70 2.49
N GLN A 44 -4.03 -13.00 1.92
CA GLN A 44 -5.02 -13.87 2.55
C GLN A 44 -4.44 -15.26 2.84
N TRP A 45 -3.77 -15.86 1.85
CA TRP A 45 -3.17 -17.18 2.01
C TRP A 45 -2.08 -17.19 3.08
N ILE A 46 -1.21 -16.19 3.11
CA ILE A 46 -0.15 -16.05 4.13
C ILE A 46 -0.78 -15.93 5.51
N TRP A 47 -1.83 -15.12 5.66
CA TRP A 47 -2.56 -14.96 6.93
C TRP A 47 -3.21 -16.28 7.41
N GLU A 48 -3.82 -17.04 6.51
CA GLU A 48 -4.48 -18.30 6.86
C GLU A 48 -3.50 -19.43 7.17
N ASN A 49 -2.39 -19.51 6.43
CA ASN A 49 -1.44 -20.64 6.52
C ASN A 49 -0.25 -20.33 7.43
N GLN A 50 -0.05 -19.06 7.82
CA GLN A 50 1.09 -18.59 8.62
C GLN A 50 2.45 -18.94 7.99
N GLN A 51 2.49 -18.94 6.66
CA GLN A 51 3.62 -19.40 5.86
C GLN A 51 3.77 -18.53 4.61
N LEU A 52 4.98 -18.46 4.07
CA LEU A 52 5.22 -17.86 2.75
C LEU A 52 5.01 -18.90 1.64
N LEU A 53 4.58 -18.44 0.47
CA LEU A 53 4.38 -19.33 -0.67
C LEU A 53 5.73 -19.88 -1.15
N ASN A 54 5.77 -21.19 -1.36
CA ASN A 54 6.91 -21.90 -1.96
C ASN A 54 6.75 -22.10 -3.48
N ARG A 55 5.59 -21.77 -4.03
CA ARG A 55 5.26 -21.82 -5.46
C ARG A 55 4.13 -20.82 -5.74
N ASP A 56 4.07 -20.29 -6.95
CA ASP A 56 2.96 -19.39 -7.33
C ASP A 56 1.70 -20.21 -7.68
N ILE A 57 0.83 -20.39 -6.68
CA ILE A 57 -0.43 -21.13 -6.83
C ILE A 57 -1.48 -20.37 -7.66
N PHE A 58 -1.24 -19.10 -7.99
CA PHE A 58 -2.14 -18.27 -8.79
C PHE A 58 -1.71 -18.18 -10.26
N SER A 59 -0.50 -18.66 -10.59
CA SER A 59 0.00 -18.73 -11.97
C SER A 59 -0.51 -19.99 -12.67
N TYR A 60 -1.17 -19.79 -13.82
CA TYR A 60 -1.66 -20.89 -14.65
C TYR A 60 -0.58 -21.48 -15.58
N THR A 61 0.33 -20.64 -16.10
CA THR A 61 1.31 -21.03 -17.12
C THR A 61 2.62 -21.53 -16.52
N THR A 62 3.02 -20.99 -15.36
CA THR A 62 4.32 -21.29 -14.75
C THR A 62 4.16 -21.45 -13.23
N PRO A 63 3.58 -22.55 -12.76
CA PRO A 63 3.36 -22.77 -11.33
C PRO A 63 4.64 -23.13 -10.57
N ALA A 64 5.70 -23.58 -11.26
CA ALA A 64 6.99 -23.88 -10.64
C ALA A 64 7.91 -22.65 -10.68
N LEU A 65 8.51 -22.31 -9.54
CA LEU A 65 9.58 -21.31 -9.48
C LEU A 65 10.84 -21.92 -10.09
N THR A 66 11.23 -21.45 -11.27
CA THR A 66 12.38 -21.92 -12.03
C THR A 66 13.64 -21.12 -11.73
N THR A 67 13.50 -19.90 -11.22
CA THR A 67 14.60 -18.98 -10.94
C THR A 67 14.54 -18.40 -9.53
N LEU A 68 15.71 -17.99 -9.02
CA LEU A 68 15.81 -17.26 -7.75
C LEU A 68 15.02 -15.93 -7.79
N TRP A 69 14.98 -15.28 -8.96
CA TRP A 69 14.25 -14.03 -9.15
C TRP A 69 12.75 -14.19 -8.92
N GLU A 70 12.15 -15.27 -9.43
CA GLU A 70 10.72 -15.56 -9.21
C GLU A 70 10.43 -15.80 -7.72
N GLN A 71 11.32 -16.50 -7.01
CA GLN A 71 11.19 -16.72 -5.57
C GLN A 71 11.28 -15.42 -4.76
N ILE A 72 12.19 -14.52 -5.13
CA ILE A 72 12.31 -13.20 -4.52
C ILE A 72 11.01 -12.41 -4.75
N ILE A 73 10.50 -12.36 -5.98
CA ILE A 73 9.26 -11.64 -6.30
C ILE A 73 8.08 -12.20 -5.48
N LEU A 74 7.95 -13.53 -5.37
CA LEU A 74 6.86 -14.18 -4.66
C LEU A 74 6.84 -13.85 -3.16
N THR A 75 8.02 -13.69 -2.54
CA THR A 75 8.16 -13.62 -1.08
C THR A 75 8.45 -12.22 -0.53
N SER A 76 8.92 -11.28 -1.36
CA SER A 76 9.39 -9.96 -0.89
C SER A 76 8.27 -9.06 -0.36
N TYR A 77 7.02 -9.29 -0.77
CA TYR A 77 5.89 -8.39 -0.47
C TYR A 77 4.99 -8.89 0.67
N TRP A 78 5.43 -9.88 1.45
CA TRP A 78 4.56 -10.58 2.40
C TRP A 78 3.86 -9.64 3.40
N LEU A 79 4.58 -8.66 3.95
CA LEU A 79 4.02 -7.77 4.96
C LEU A 79 2.96 -6.84 4.37
N SER A 80 3.23 -6.27 3.19
CA SER A 80 2.24 -5.43 2.50
C SER A 80 1.03 -6.23 2.06
N GLN A 81 1.23 -7.46 1.57
CA GLN A 81 0.15 -8.37 1.19
C GLN A 81 -0.75 -8.71 2.37
N VAL A 82 -0.18 -9.03 3.54
CA VAL A 82 -0.97 -9.26 4.77
C VAL A 82 -1.74 -8.01 5.18
N LEU A 83 -1.12 -6.83 5.12
CA LEU A 83 -1.82 -5.56 5.40
C LEU A 83 -2.97 -5.30 4.40
N TYR A 84 -2.77 -5.58 3.12
CA TYR A 84 -3.83 -5.47 2.12
C TYR A 84 -5.00 -6.39 2.45
N HIS A 85 -4.72 -7.63 2.83
CA HIS A 85 -5.75 -8.57 3.26
C HIS A 85 -6.54 -8.05 4.47
N LEU A 86 -5.86 -7.56 5.52
CA LEU A 86 -6.52 -7.06 6.74
C LEU A 86 -7.37 -5.80 6.47
N CYS A 87 -6.87 -4.87 5.66
CA CYS A 87 -7.64 -3.69 5.28
C CYS A 87 -8.83 -4.06 4.38
N TRP A 88 -8.64 -4.99 3.45
CA TRP A 88 -9.72 -5.46 2.58
C TRP A 88 -10.79 -6.25 3.35
N SER A 89 -10.40 -7.10 4.31
CA SER A 89 -11.36 -7.89 5.08
C SER A 89 -12.21 -7.04 6.03
N SER A 90 -11.67 -5.90 6.49
CA SER A 90 -12.38 -4.96 7.38
C SER A 90 -13.27 -3.96 6.65
N GLY A 91 -12.92 -3.53 5.43
CA GLY A 91 -13.64 -2.46 4.73
C GLY A 91 -13.66 -2.56 3.21
N GLY A 92 -13.29 -3.70 2.63
CA GLY A 92 -13.20 -3.90 1.18
C GLY A 92 -12.28 -2.88 0.51
N ALA A 93 -12.70 -2.36 -0.64
CA ALA A 93 -11.97 -1.34 -1.37
C ALA A 93 -11.73 -0.06 -0.55
N PHE A 94 -12.68 0.33 0.32
CA PHE A 94 -12.51 1.50 1.19
C PHE A 94 -11.38 1.31 2.20
N GLY A 95 -11.19 0.10 2.74
CA GLY A 95 -10.07 -0.20 3.63
C GLY A 95 -8.71 0.04 2.97
N ILE A 96 -8.57 -0.32 1.69
CA ILE A 96 -7.35 -0.08 0.90
C ILE A 96 -7.15 1.41 0.62
N ILE A 97 -8.23 2.14 0.33
CA ILE A 97 -8.17 3.61 0.15
C ILE A 97 -7.67 4.27 1.43
N ILE A 98 -8.21 3.90 2.60
CA ILE A 98 -7.78 4.42 3.90
C ILE A 98 -6.30 4.11 4.15
N LEU A 99 -5.87 2.88 3.91
CA LEU A 99 -4.45 2.49 4.05
C LEU A 99 -3.53 3.40 3.21
N ARG A 100 -3.86 3.62 1.94
CA ARG A 100 -3.08 4.49 1.04
C ARG A 100 -3.03 5.93 1.53
N ILE A 101 -4.16 6.47 1.99
CA ILE A 101 -4.24 7.83 2.55
C ILE A 101 -3.37 7.95 3.80
N CYS A 102 -3.43 6.98 4.71
CA CYS A 102 -2.62 6.96 5.93
C CYS A 102 -1.12 6.91 5.62
N LEU A 103 -0.70 6.08 4.65
CA LEU A 103 0.71 5.98 4.25
C LEU A 103 1.23 7.28 3.65
N VAL A 104 0.47 7.91 2.75
CA VAL A 104 0.86 9.19 2.13
C VAL A 104 0.84 10.32 3.16
N ALA A 105 -0.15 10.34 4.05
CA ALA A 105 -0.20 11.32 5.13
C ALA A 105 1.00 11.18 6.08
N GLY A 106 1.38 9.95 6.45
CA GLY A 106 2.59 9.67 7.21
C GLY A 106 3.84 10.18 6.50
N LEU A 107 4.00 9.90 5.20
CA LEU A 107 5.15 10.35 4.42
C LEU A 107 5.27 11.87 4.32
N ILE A 108 4.15 12.60 4.24
CA ILE A 108 4.15 14.06 4.13
C ILE A 108 4.40 14.74 5.49
N TYR A 109 3.96 14.12 6.58
CA TYR A 109 4.03 14.72 7.91
C TYR A 109 5.38 14.52 8.60
N PHE A 110 6.05 13.40 8.35
CA PHE A 110 7.40 13.08 8.87
C PHE A 110 8.50 13.57 7.92
#